data_AF-A0A6L4Z5P4-F1
#
_entry.id   AF-A0A6L4Z5P4-F1
#
_cell.length_a   1.000
_cell.length_b   1.000
_cell.length_c   1.000
_cell.angle_alpha   90.00
_cell.angle_beta   90.00
_cell.angle_gamma   90.00
#
_symmetry.space_group_name_H-M   'P 1'
#
loop_
_entity.id
_entity.type
_entity.pdbx_description
1 polymer ?
#
loop_
_entity_poly.entity_id
_entity_poly.type
_entity_poly.pdbx_seq_one_letter_code
_entity_poly.pdbx_strand_id
1 'polypeptide(L)'
;MDEPVSICLLKRFVGDEGAEPEVTPEPKSGKKVAVIGAGPAGLAAAYYLQLKGVQVTLLDKNEKAGGLLRTAISEEILPKEMLDKEIEMILKTGVNFQGGKEINVAVFAQLKNDFDAVILATGTLPENAEFFGLKATQKGIIAGKDSYQASDPKVFAVGNVLRSSRLAVRSVGQGKEVAFSVLQFFNGQKPTGEPWMFNSRFGKLVNAEFSEYMKESVNEKRTFPEKGGHSSFSKYEAIAEAKRCLHCDCRAIDNCKLREYSHHYNANQKRFKTSERRSITKSASHGSVIYEPQKCIKCGICVRLTEKYGEQFGFTYIGRGFDVEIGIPFNEELKTGLSKIAFKVAEGCPTGAISLKNFD
;
A
#
# COMPACT_ATOMS: atom_id res chain seq x y z
N MET A 1 6.44 16.70 20.25
CA MET A 1 5.74 16.73 18.94
C MET A 1 4.28 16.86 19.22
N ASP A 2 3.78 18.08 19.04
CA ASP A 2 2.40 18.41 19.37
C ASP A 2 1.49 18.29 18.13
N GLU A 3 2.06 18.01 16.95
CA GLU A 3 1.35 17.99 15.67
C GLU A 3 1.81 16.83 14.77
N PRO A 4 0.89 16.15 14.04
CA PRO A 4 1.24 15.09 13.10
C PRO A 4 1.94 15.62 11.84
N VAL A 5 2.64 14.73 11.13
CA VAL A 5 3.17 14.99 9.80
C VAL A 5 2.05 15.19 8.78
N SER A 6 2.23 16.14 7.87
CA SER A 6 1.33 16.53 6.79
C SER A 6 1.36 15.55 5.63
N ILE A 7 0.99 14.29 5.88
CA ILE A 7 1.02 13.23 4.86
C ILE A 7 0.25 13.63 3.59
N CYS A 8 -0.88 14.32 3.70
CA CYS A 8 -1.67 14.74 2.54
C CYS A 8 -0.93 15.78 1.68
N LEU A 9 -0.22 16.72 2.28
CA LEU A 9 0.53 17.76 1.55
C LEU A 9 1.81 17.19 0.95
N LEU A 10 2.48 16.28 1.67
CA LEU A 10 3.62 15.52 1.12
C LEU A 10 3.20 14.68 -0.10
N LYS A 11 2.06 14.00 -0.02
CA LYS A 11 1.50 13.25 -1.17
C LYS A 11 1.15 14.16 -2.35
N ARG A 12 0.61 15.34 -2.05
CA ARG A 12 0.32 16.34 -3.08
C ARG A 12 1.60 16.78 -3.80
N PHE A 13 2.63 17.13 -3.05
CA PHE A 13 3.93 17.49 -3.62
C PHE A 13 4.47 16.38 -4.54
N VAL A 14 4.38 15.12 -4.11
CA VAL A 14 4.78 13.97 -4.94
C VAL A 14 3.90 13.84 -6.21
N GLY A 15 2.60 14.11 -6.15
CA GLY A 15 1.74 14.10 -7.34
C GLY A 15 2.06 15.25 -8.31
N ASP A 16 2.31 16.46 -7.78
CA ASP A 16 2.55 17.65 -8.59
C ASP A 16 3.95 17.63 -9.23
N GLU A 17 4.99 17.31 -8.45
CA GLU A 17 6.42 17.46 -8.79
C GLU A 17 7.17 16.12 -8.95
N GLY A 18 6.52 14.99 -8.65
CA GLY A 18 7.15 13.68 -8.72
C GLY A 18 7.51 13.27 -10.15
N ALA A 19 8.57 12.45 -10.24
CA ALA A 19 8.93 11.81 -11.49
C ALA A 19 7.90 10.74 -11.87
N GLU A 20 7.59 10.63 -13.16
CA GLU A 20 6.78 9.51 -13.66
C GLU A 20 7.54 8.20 -13.41
N PRO A 21 6.92 7.19 -12.76
CA PRO A 21 7.58 5.92 -12.56
C PRO A 21 7.77 5.21 -13.90
N GLU A 22 8.93 4.59 -14.09
CA GLU A 22 9.12 3.66 -15.21
C GLU A 22 8.38 2.36 -14.88
N VAL A 23 7.36 2.05 -15.67
CA VAL A 23 6.51 0.87 -15.45
C VAL A 23 6.53 0.00 -16.69
N THR A 24 7.04 -1.21 -16.56
CA THR A 24 7.05 -2.21 -17.63
C THR A 24 5.97 -3.27 -17.38
N PRO A 25 4.94 -3.36 -18.24
CA PRO A 25 3.95 -4.42 -18.15
C PRO A 25 4.57 -5.82 -18.33
N GLU A 26 3.98 -6.81 -17.68
CA GLU A 26 4.27 -8.23 -17.93
C GLU A 26 3.91 -8.62 -19.38
N PRO A 27 4.49 -9.71 -19.92
CA PRO A 27 4.15 -10.21 -21.25
C PRO A 27 2.64 -10.42 -21.44
N LYS A 28 2.15 -10.16 -22.66
CA LYS A 28 0.72 -10.28 -22.99
C LYS A 28 0.20 -11.69 -22.68
N SER A 29 -0.82 -11.75 -21.83
CA SER A 29 -1.52 -12.97 -21.42
C SER A 29 -2.46 -13.54 -22.50
N GLY A 30 -2.77 -12.74 -23.53
CA GLY A 30 -3.81 -13.04 -24.53
C GLY A 30 -5.25 -12.79 -24.05
N LYS A 31 -5.45 -12.48 -22.76
CA LYS A 31 -6.77 -12.15 -22.18
C LYS A 31 -7.16 -10.70 -22.41
N LYS A 32 -8.46 -10.47 -22.56
CA LYS A 32 -9.05 -9.14 -22.76
C LYS A 32 -10.12 -8.84 -21.71
N VAL A 33 -10.08 -7.62 -21.15
CA VAL A 33 -11.07 -7.14 -20.17
C VAL A 33 -11.68 -5.80 -20.63
N ALA A 34 -13.00 -5.71 -20.53
CA ALA A 34 -13.71 -4.44 -20.65
C ALA A 34 -13.96 -3.86 -19.26
N VAL A 35 -13.53 -2.62 -19.01
CA VAL A 35 -13.81 -1.88 -17.78
C VAL A 35 -14.78 -0.75 -18.10
N ILE A 36 -15.95 -0.76 -17.46
CA ILE A 36 -17.01 0.22 -17.69
C ILE A 36 -17.01 1.25 -16.56
N GLY A 37 -16.60 2.48 -16.85
CA GLY A 37 -16.45 3.60 -15.94
C GLY A 37 -14.98 3.94 -15.71
N ALA A 38 -14.52 5.07 -16.26
CA ALA A 38 -13.18 5.62 -16.14
C ALA A 38 -13.02 6.54 -14.91
N GLY A 39 -13.70 6.21 -13.81
CA GLY A 39 -13.46 6.81 -12.50
C GLY A 39 -12.26 6.17 -11.78
N PRO A 40 -11.98 6.55 -10.52
CA PRO A 40 -10.80 6.06 -9.79
C PRO A 40 -10.71 4.54 -9.67
N ALA A 41 -11.85 3.85 -9.47
CA ALA A 41 -11.86 2.39 -9.39
C ALA A 41 -11.55 1.73 -10.73
N GLY A 42 -12.14 2.23 -11.83
CA GLY A 42 -11.93 1.67 -13.15
C GLY A 42 -10.54 1.96 -13.71
N LEU A 43 -10.01 3.17 -13.50
CA LEU A 43 -8.63 3.53 -13.84
C LEU A 43 -7.63 2.64 -13.10
N ALA A 44 -7.83 2.41 -11.80
CA ALA A 44 -6.96 1.53 -11.02
C ALA A 44 -7.07 0.06 -11.49
N ALA A 45 -8.28 -0.46 -11.72
CA ALA A 45 -8.46 -1.80 -12.25
C ALA A 45 -7.80 -1.98 -13.62
N ALA A 46 -7.96 -0.99 -14.50
CA ALA A 46 -7.35 -0.98 -15.82
C ALA A 46 -5.81 -0.98 -15.73
N TYR A 47 -5.24 -0.12 -14.89
CA TYR A 47 -3.81 -0.06 -14.63
C TYR A 47 -3.25 -1.41 -14.18
N TYR A 48 -3.77 -1.97 -13.08
CA TYR A 48 -3.21 -3.21 -12.52
C TYR A 48 -3.39 -4.43 -13.43
N LEU A 49 -4.49 -4.51 -14.20
CA LEU A 49 -4.67 -5.58 -15.19
C LEU A 49 -3.72 -5.44 -16.38
N GLN A 50 -3.56 -4.21 -16.88
CA GLN A 50 -2.65 -3.92 -17.98
C GLN A 50 -1.20 -4.29 -17.61
N LEU A 51 -0.77 -3.99 -16.38
CA LEU A 51 0.55 -4.38 -15.87
C LEU A 51 0.75 -5.89 -15.78
N LYS A 52 -0.32 -6.67 -15.68
CA LYS A 52 -0.30 -8.13 -15.64
C LYS A 52 -0.49 -8.77 -17.03
N GLY A 53 -0.26 -7.98 -18.08
CA GLY A 53 -0.34 -8.44 -19.47
C GLY A 53 -1.75 -8.69 -19.97
N VAL A 54 -2.80 -8.29 -19.25
CA VAL A 54 -4.19 -8.36 -19.71
C VAL A 54 -4.49 -7.12 -20.54
N GLN A 55 -4.98 -7.27 -21.77
CA GLN A 55 -5.34 -6.11 -22.58
C GLN A 55 -6.65 -5.51 -22.07
N VAL A 56 -6.60 -4.26 -21.61
CA VAL A 56 -7.78 -3.55 -21.10
C VAL A 56 -8.35 -2.60 -22.14
N THR A 57 -9.68 -2.59 -22.26
CA THR A 57 -10.45 -1.52 -22.90
C THR A 57 -11.26 -0.80 -21.83
N LEU A 58 -10.99 0.49 -21.63
CA LEU A 58 -11.64 1.33 -20.63
C LEU A 58 -12.70 2.21 -21.30
N LEU A 59 -13.95 2.00 -20.93
CA LEU A 59 -15.13 2.64 -21.52
C LEU A 59 -15.71 3.67 -20.55
N ASP A 60 -16.06 4.86 -21.00
CA ASP A 60 -16.81 5.84 -20.20
C ASP A 60 -17.81 6.60 -21.06
N LYS A 61 -18.93 7.01 -20.44
CA LYS A 61 -19.94 7.84 -21.10
C LYS A 61 -19.46 9.27 -21.33
N ASN A 62 -18.53 9.76 -20.51
CA ASN A 62 -17.93 11.07 -20.69
C ASN A 62 -16.80 10.98 -21.71
N GLU A 63 -16.55 12.08 -22.41
CA GLU A 63 -15.45 12.18 -23.39
C GLU A 63 -14.06 12.01 -22.77
N LYS A 64 -13.89 12.45 -21.52
CA LYS A 64 -12.62 12.35 -20.78
C LYS A 64 -12.76 11.49 -19.53
N ALA A 65 -11.76 10.64 -19.28
CA ALA A 65 -11.63 9.86 -18.06
C ALA A 65 -11.47 10.74 -16.79
N GLY A 66 -11.73 10.17 -15.61
CA GLY A 66 -11.59 10.82 -14.30
C GLY A 66 -12.85 10.74 -13.44
N GLY A 67 -14.01 10.48 -14.06
CA GLY A 67 -15.30 10.36 -13.36
C GLY A 67 -15.57 11.55 -12.43
N LEU A 68 -16.04 11.28 -11.21
CA LEU A 68 -16.35 12.33 -10.23
C LEU A 68 -15.14 13.17 -9.80
N LEU A 69 -13.89 12.67 -9.94
CA LEU A 69 -12.72 13.52 -9.69
C LEU A 69 -12.64 14.68 -10.67
N ARG A 70 -13.06 14.47 -11.91
CA ARG A 70 -13.10 15.51 -12.93
C ARG A 70 -14.36 16.39 -12.82
N THR A 71 -15.51 15.78 -12.54
CA THR A 71 -16.81 16.46 -12.69
C THR A 71 -17.36 17.05 -11.40
N ALA A 72 -16.90 16.62 -10.22
CA ALA A 72 -17.45 17.05 -8.93
C ALA A 72 -16.43 17.74 -8.01
N ILE A 73 -15.13 17.74 -8.35
CA ILE A 73 -14.09 18.44 -7.59
C ILE A 73 -13.71 19.72 -8.34
N SER A 74 -13.57 20.83 -7.61
CA SER A 74 -13.16 22.11 -8.21
C SER A 74 -11.70 22.08 -8.65
N GLU A 75 -11.37 22.86 -9.69
CA GLU A 75 -10.00 22.96 -10.21
C GLU A 75 -9.01 23.55 -9.21
N GLU A 76 -9.49 24.35 -8.25
CA GLU A 76 -8.69 24.86 -7.16
C GLU A 76 -8.15 23.73 -6.26
N ILE A 77 -8.97 22.69 -6.03
CA ILE A 77 -8.61 21.53 -5.22
C ILE A 77 -7.80 20.53 -6.05
N LEU A 78 -8.27 20.23 -7.27
CA LEU A 78 -7.68 19.25 -8.17
C LEU A 78 -7.61 19.84 -9.59
N PRO A 79 -6.46 20.43 -9.97
CA PRO A 79 -6.27 20.97 -11.30
C PRO A 79 -6.48 19.91 -12.38
N LYS A 80 -7.25 20.23 -13.42
CA LYS A 80 -7.55 19.29 -14.52
C LYS A 80 -6.29 18.83 -15.24
N GLU A 81 -5.30 19.71 -15.36
CA GLU A 81 -4.01 19.38 -15.97
C GLU A 81 -3.26 18.29 -15.18
N MET A 82 -3.22 18.39 -13.84
CA MET A 82 -2.62 17.36 -13.00
C MET A 82 -3.39 16.03 -13.09
N LEU A 83 -4.72 16.10 -13.11
CA LEU A 83 -5.55 14.91 -13.32
C LEU A 83 -5.32 14.29 -14.70
N ASP A 84 -5.19 15.09 -15.76
CA ASP A 84 -4.90 14.64 -17.12
C ASP A 84 -3.53 13.94 -17.17
N LYS A 85 -2.49 14.53 -16.55
CA LYS A 85 -1.14 13.93 -16.44
C LYS A 85 -1.18 12.55 -15.75
N GLU A 86 -1.87 12.44 -14.62
CA GLU A 86 -2.01 11.18 -13.87
C GLU A 86 -2.76 10.09 -14.67
N ILE A 87 -3.83 10.49 -15.37
CA ILE A 87 -4.57 9.56 -16.23
C ILE A 87 -3.72 9.15 -17.43
N GLU A 88 -2.99 10.07 -18.05
CA GLU A 88 -2.13 9.78 -19.19
C GLU A 88 -1.05 8.76 -18.83
N MET A 89 -0.46 8.83 -17.64
CA MET A 89 0.46 7.80 -17.15
C MET A 89 -0.18 6.40 -17.12
N ILE A 90 -1.45 6.30 -16.73
CA ILE A 90 -2.18 5.03 -16.79
C ILE A 90 -2.40 4.60 -18.25
N LEU A 91 -2.79 5.51 -19.14
CA LEU A 91 -3.04 5.18 -20.55
C LEU A 91 -1.76 4.78 -21.29
N LYS A 92 -0.61 5.38 -20.96
CA LYS A 92 0.73 5.03 -21.49
C LYS A 92 1.11 3.56 -21.22
N THR A 93 0.49 2.89 -20.25
CA THR A 93 0.68 1.44 -20.02
C THR A 93 0.08 0.55 -21.14
N GLY A 94 -0.70 1.13 -22.05
CA GLY A 94 -1.38 0.43 -23.15
C GLY A 94 -2.86 0.18 -22.93
N VAL A 95 -3.46 0.77 -21.88
CA VAL A 95 -4.92 0.77 -21.68
C VAL A 95 -5.58 1.52 -22.83
N ASN A 96 -6.52 0.88 -23.53
CA ASN A 96 -7.27 1.51 -24.62
C ASN A 96 -8.49 2.26 -24.06
N PHE A 97 -8.41 3.58 -23.95
CA PHE A 97 -9.54 4.40 -23.49
C PHE A 97 -10.49 4.78 -24.63
N GLN A 98 -11.79 4.65 -24.38
CA GLN A 98 -12.86 4.98 -25.30
C GLN A 98 -13.94 5.78 -24.55
N GLY A 99 -13.83 7.11 -24.61
CA GLY A 99 -14.82 8.05 -24.10
C GLY A 99 -16.05 8.19 -24.99
N GLY A 100 -17.08 8.87 -24.49
CA GLY A 100 -18.33 9.15 -25.22
C GLY A 100 -19.21 7.90 -25.46
N LYS A 101 -18.94 6.79 -24.77
CA LYS A 101 -19.62 5.51 -24.95
C LYS A 101 -20.51 5.18 -23.77
N GLU A 102 -21.80 5.46 -23.93
CA GLU A 102 -22.82 4.99 -23.00
C GLU A 102 -23.10 3.50 -23.22
N ILE A 103 -23.12 2.73 -22.12
CA ILE A 103 -23.32 1.28 -22.16
C ILE A 103 -24.74 0.95 -21.74
N ASN A 104 -25.56 0.52 -22.70
CA ASN A 104 -26.90 -0.02 -22.46
C ASN A 104 -26.87 -1.56 -22.34
N VAL A 105 -28.02 -2.19 -22.12
CA VAL A 105 -28.12 -3.66 -21.96
C VAL A 105 -27.62 -4.44 -23.18
N ALA A 106 -27.92 -3.98 -24.39
CA ALA A 106 -27.48 -4.64 -25.62
C ALA A 106 -25.95 -4.58 -25.78
N VAL A 107 -25.37 -3.40 -25.56
CA VAL A 107 -23.92 -3.21 -25.61
C VAL A 107 -23.23 -4.02 -24.50
N PHE A 108 -23.79 -4.04 -23.29
CA PHE A 108 -23.26 -4.85 -22.20
C PHE A 108 -23.26 -6.34 -22.55
N ALA A 109 -24.35 -6.85 -23.13
CA ALA A 109 -24.42 -8.24 -23.58
C ALA A 109 -23.35 -8.55 -24.64
N GLN A 110 -23.11 -7.63 -25.57
CA GLN A 110 -22.02 -7.74 -26.54
C GLN A 110 -20.65 -7.77 -25.87
N LEU A 111 -20.38 -6.88 -24.92
CA LEU A 111 -19.10 -6.84 -24.20
C LEU A 111 -18.81 -8.17 -23.47
N LYS A 112 -19.83 -8.85 -22.94
CA LYS A 112 -19.65 -10.17 -22.31
C LYS A 112 -19.25 -11.29 -23.30
N ASN A 113 -19.58 -11.11 -24.58
CA ASN A 113 -19.20 -12.03 -25.65
C ASN A 113 -17.80 -11.71 -26.18
N ASP A 114 -17.49 -10.43 -26.34
CA ASP A 114 -16.26 -9.96 -26.99
C ASP A 114 -15.02 -9.99 -26.05
N PHE A 115 -15.24 -10.02 -24.73
CA PHE A 115 -14.20 -9.99 -23.71
C PHE A 115 -14.23 -11.23 -22.80
N ASP A 116 -13.07 -11.59 -22.23
CA ASP A 116 -12.96 -12.71 -21.29
C ASP A 116 -13.61 -12.40 -19.94
N ALA A 117 -13.60 -11.11 -19.52
CA ALA A 117 -14.30 -10.61 -18.35
C ALA A 117 -14.71 -9.13 -18.51
N VAL A 118 -15.71 -8.70 -17.74
CA VAL A 118 -16.22 -7.32 -17.70
C VAL A 118 -16.19 -6.80 -16.26
N ILE A 119 -15.67 -5.60 -16.05
CA ILE A 119 -15.66 -4.91 -14.75
C ILE A 119 -16.60 -3.71 -14.80
N LEU A 120 -17.58 -3.68 -13.92
CA LEU A 120 -18.47 -2.54 -13.68
C LEU A 120 -17.88 -1.62 -12.62
N ALA A 121 -17.48 -0.42 -13.03
CA ALA A 121 -16.91 0.64 -12.19
C ALA A 121 -17.65 1.98 -12.39
N THR A 122 -18.96 1.92 -12.65
CA THR A 122 -19.81 3.05 -13.10
C THR A 122 -20.12 4.10 -12.03
N GLY A 123 -19.59 3.95 -10.82
CA GLY A 123 -19.92 4.82 -9.69
C GLY A 123 -21.33 4.56 -9.14
N THR A 124 -21.95 5.58 -8.54
CA THR A 124 -23.31 5.45 -7.99
C THR A 124 -24.31 5.35 -9.12
N LEU A 125 -25.12 4.28 -9.14
CA LEU A 125 -26.18 4.12 -10.12
C LEU A 125 -27.41 4.97 -9.72
N PRO A 126 -28.14 5.56 -10.69
CA PRO A 126 -29.41 6.22 -10.43
C PRO A 126 -30.46 5.23 -9.91
N GLU A 127 -31.48 5.73 -9.20
CA GLU A 127 -32.49 4.89 -8.52
C GLU A 127 -33.26 3.94 -9.47
N ASN A 128 -33.35 4.27 -10.75
CA ASN A 128 -34.05 3.48 -11.79
C ASN A 128 -33.10 2.74 -12.75
N ALA A 129 -31.84 2.50 -12.36
CA ALA A 129 -30.87 1.85 -13.24
C ALA A 129 -31.22 0.37 -13.50
N GLU A 130 -31.25 -0.03 -14.76
CA GLU A 130 -31.21 -1.45 -15.12
C GLU A 130 -29.82 -2.01 -14.78
N PHE A 131 -29.76 -2.99 -13.87
CA PHE A 131 -28.49 -3.60 -13.44
C PHE A 131 -27.93 -4.62 -14.44
N PHE A 132 -28.20 -4.46 -15.74
CA PHE A 132 -27.74 -5.37 -16.80
C PHE A 132 -28.11 -6.86 -16.57
N GLY A 133 -29.24 -7.12 -15.91
CA GLY A 133 -29.67 -8.46 -15.52
C GLY A 133 -28.90 -9.07 -14.33
N LEU A 134 -28.08 -8.29 -13.63
CA LEU A 134 -27.35 -8.71 -12.44
C LEU A 134 -28.21 -8.56 -11.18
N LYS A 135 -27.93 -9.40 -10.17
CA LYS A 135 -28.56 -9.27 -8.85
C LYS A 135 -28.12 -7.97 -8.17
N ALA A 136 -29.07 -7.21 -7.64
CA ALA A 136 -28.81 -5.94 -6.97
C ALA A 136 -29.71 -5.74 -5.74
N THR A 137 -29.33 -4.77 -4.91
CA THR A 137 -30.12 -4.24 -3.79
C THR A 137 -30.30 -2.73 -3.98
N GLN A 138 -31.08 -2.09 -3.10
CA GLN A 138 -31.18 -0.62 -3.04
C GLN A 138 -29.81 0.08 -2.87
N LYS A 139 -28.78 -0.64 -2.40
CA LYS A 139 -27.44 -0.07 -2.20
C LYS A 139 -26.53 -0.17 -3.42
N GLY A 140 -26.87 -1.03 -4.39
CA GLY A 140 -26.02 -1.34 -5.54
C GLY A 140 -26.02 -2.84 -5.92
N ILE A 141 -25.16 -3.18 -6.88
CA ILE A 141 -24.98 -4.55 -7.40
C ILE A 141 -24.45 -5.46 -6.28
N ILE A 142 -24.99 -6.68 -6.21
CA ILE A 142 -24.51 -7.72 -5.31
C ILE A 142 -23.28 -8.39 -5.94
N ALA A 143 -22.15 -8.31 -5.26
CA ALA A 143 -20.93 -9.01 -5.61
C ALA A 143 -20.30 -9.67 -4.38
N GLY A 144 -19.42 -10.65 -4.59
CA GLY A 144 -18.65 -11.27 -3.53
C GLY A 144 -17.81 -10.24 -2.78
N LYS A 145 -17.81 -10.33 -1.44
CA LYS A 145 -17.21 -9.33 -0.54
C LYS A 145 -15.75 -9.01 -0.87
N ASP A 146 -14.95 -10.05 -1.10
CA ASP A 146 -13.51 -9.93 -1.38
C ASP A 146 -13.20 -10.32 -2.83
N SER A 147 -14.08 -11.09 -3.48
CA SER A 147 -13.90 -11.56 -4.86
C SER A 147 -14.40 -10.60 -5.92
N TYR A 148 -15.24 -9.62 -5.55
CA TYR A 148 -15.86 -8.65 -6.46
C TYR A 148 -16.68 -9.26 -7.60
N GLN A 149 -16.89 -10.57 -7.62
CA GLN A 149 -17.59 -11.29 -8.67
C GLN A 149 -19.10 -11.14 -8.46
N ALA A 150 -19.81 -10.73 -9.51
CA ALA A 150 -21.26 -10.53 -9.52
C ALA A 150 -22.00 -11.87 -9.76
N SER A 151 -23.30 -11.80 -10.00
CA SER A 151 -24.12 -12.99 -10.27
C SER A 151 -23.75 -13.71 -11.58
N ASP A 152 -23.14 -13.03 -12.54
CA ASP A 152 -22.55 -13.61 -13.74
C ASP A 152 -21.05 -13.88 -13.49
N PRO A 153 -20.55 -15.12 -13.71
CA PRO A 153 -19.16 -15.47 -13.43
C PRO A 153 -18.11 -14.64 -14.18
N LYS A 154 -18.45 -14.08 -15.36
CA LYS A 154 -17.52 -13.22 -16.13
C LYS A 154 -17.57 -11.75 -15.69
N VAL A 155 -18.49 -11.38 -14.80
CA VAL A 155 -18.73 -9.98 -14.43
C VAL A 155 -18.26 -9.71 -13.02
N PHE A 156 -17.50 -8.63 -12.87
CA PHE A 156 -17.05 -8.10 -11.60
C PHE A 156 -17.59 -6.70 -11.41
N ALA A 157 -17.82 -6.27 -10.17
CA ALA A 157 -18.33 -4.94 -9.85
C ALA A 157 -17.52 -4.31 -8.73
N VAL A 158 -17.17 -3.03 -8.87
CA VAL A 158 -16.19 -2.35 -8.01
C VAL A 158 -16.52 -0.87 -7.80
N GLY A 159 -16.12 -0.30 -6.66
CA GLY A 159 -16.36 1.10 -6.34
C GLY A 159 -17.81 1.34 -5.88
N ASN A 160 -18.31 2.55 -6.17
CA ASN A 160 -19.60 3.01 -5.66
C ASN A 160 -20.81 2.27 -6.25
N VAL A 161 -20.61 1.45 -7.29
CA VAL A 161 -21.66 0.61 -7.89
C VAL A 161 -22.13 -0.49 -6.93
N LEU A 162 -21.28 -0.88 -5.99
CA LEU A 162 -21.60 -1.85 -4.93
C LEU A 162 -22.29 -1.19 -3.75
N ARG A 163 -21.74 -0.06 -3.32
CA ARG A 163 -22.18 0.76 -2.19
C ARG A 163 -21.49 2.11 -2.26
N SER A 164 -22.26 3.18 -2.04
CA SER A 164 -21.71 4.54 -1.96
C SER A 164 -20.57 4.68 -0.94
N SER A 165 -19.44 5.21 -1.40
CA SER A 165 -18.30 5.66 -0.61
C SER A 165 -17.88 7.05 -1.05
N ARG A 166 -17.48 7.89 -0.08
CA ARG A 166 -16.97 9.25 -0.34
C ARG A 166 -15.44 9.33 -0.44
N LEU A 167 -14.75 8.19 -0.29
CA LEU A 167 -13.28 8.15 -0.26
C LEU A 167 -12.73 7.62 -1.58
N ALA A 168 -12.20 8.50 -2.44
CA ALA A 168 -11.59 8.11 -3.71
C ALA A 168 -10.47 7.07 -3.55
N VAL A 169 -9.66 7.17 -2.48
CA VAL A 169 -8.61 6.20 -2.16
C VAL A 169 -9.15 4.78 -1.96
N ARG A 170 -10.37 4.63 -1.46
CA ARG A 170 -11.01 3.32 -1.33
C ARG A 170 -11.36 2.75 -2.70
N SER A 171 -11.91 3.57 -3.60
CA SER A 171 -12.19 3.17 -4.98
C SER A 171 -10.94 2.70 -5.70
N VAL A 172 -9.81 3.41 -5.55
CA VAL A 172 -8.51 3.00 -6.09
C VAL A 172 -8.06 1.65 -5.52
N GLY A 173 -8.15 1.48 -4.20
CA GLY A 173 -7.81 0.20 -3.55
C GLY A 173 -8.65 -0.96 -4.06
N GLN A 174 -9.97 -0.77 -4.18
CA GLN A 174 -10.86 -1.79 -4.72
C GLN A 174 -10.55 -2.11 -6.20
N GLY A 175 -10.12 -1.12 -7.00
CA GLY A 175 -9.63 -1.33 -8.36
C GLY A 175 -8.44 -2.30 -8.43
N LYS A 176 -7.50 -2.19 -7.49
CA LYS A 176 -6.40 -3.16 -7.35
C LYS A 176 -6.91 -4.55 -6.96
N GLU A 177 -7.79 -4.61 -5.98
CA GLU A 177 -8.30 -5.88 -5.43
C GLU A 177 -9.15 -6.66 -6.47
N VAL A 178 -9.96 -5.97 -7.28
CA VAL A 178 -10.72 -6.61 -8.37
C VAL A 178 -9.79 -7.11 -9.48
N ALA A 179 -8.72 -6.38 -9.80
CA ALA A 179 -7.73 -6.84 -10.77
C ALA A 179 -7.12 -8.19 -10.32
N PHE A 180 -6.78 -8.32 -9.04
CA PHE A 180 -6.31 -9.59 -8.47
C PHE A 180 -7.35 -10.71 -8.62
N SER A 181 -8.62 -10.42 -8.32
CA SER A 181 -9.72 -11.39 -8.43
C SER A 181 -9.96 -11.87 -9.87
N VAL A 182 -9.84 -10.96 -10.85
CA VAL A 182 -9.93 -11.29 -12.29
C VAL A 182 -8.76 -12.17 -12.74
N LEU A 183 -7.56 -11.92 -12.22
CA LEU A 183 -6.40 -12.79 -12.52
C LEU A 183 -6.56 -14.19 -11.93
N GLN A 184 -7.11 -14.32 -10.71
CA GLN A 184 -7.49 -15.62 -10.16
C GLN A 184 -8.48 -16.35 -11.09
N PHE A 185 -9.51 -15.64 -11.56
CA PHE A 185 -10.49 -16.18 -12.50
C PHE A 185 -9.84 -16.67 -13.81
N PHE A 186 -8.94 -15.89 -14.40
CA PHE A 186 -8.24 -16.29 -15.63
C PHE A 186 -7.30 -17.48 -15.45
N ASN A 187 -6.78 -17.68 -14.24
CA ASN A 187 -5.97 -18.84 -13.88
C ASN A 187 -6.82 -20.08 -13.49
N GLY A 188 -8.13 -20.04 -13.69
CA GLY A 188 -9.05 -21.13 -13.34
C GLY A 188 -9.25 -21.31 -11.83
N GLN A 189 -8.79 -20.35 -11.02
CA GLN A 189 -8.99 -20.36 -9.57
C GLN A 189 -10.32 -19.72 -9.22
N LYS A 190 -10.90 -20.12 -8.08
CA LYS A 190 -12.06 -19.42 -7.53
C LYS A 190 -11.61 -18.03 -7.06
N PRO A 191 -12.23 -16.94 -7.52
CA PRO A 191 -11.89 -15.60 -7.04
C PRO A 191 -12.19 -15.46 -5.54
N THR A 192 -11.17 -15.07 -4.77
CA THR A 192 -11.25 -14.83 -3.32
C THR A 192 -10.70 -13.47 -2.90
N GLY A 193 -10.15 -12.70 -3.83
CA GLY A 193 -9.46 -11.45 -3.53
C GLY A 193 -8.00 -11.65 -3.14
N GLU A 194 -7.29 -10.55 -2.94
CA GLU A 194 -5.90 -10.54 -2.49
C GLU A 194 -5.78 -11.24 -1.12
N PRO A 195 -4.86 -12.20 -0.96
CA PRO A 195 -4.74 -12.95 0.28
C PRO A 195 -4.38 -12.03 1.44
N TRP A 196 -5.07 -12.19 2.57
CA TRP A 196 -4.70 -11.48 3.78
C TRP A 196 -3.36 -11.98 4.32
N MET A 197 -2.37 -11.10 4.37
CA MET A 197 -1.06 -11.41 4.95
C MET A 197 -1.03 -11.12 6.45
N PHE A 198 -0.38 -12.01 7.22
CA PHE A 198 -0.12 -11.79 8.64
C PHE A 198 0.59 -10.45 8.85
N ASN A 199 0.26 -9.75 9.93
CA ASN A 199 0.94 -8.53 10.32
C ASN A 199 1.12 -8.51 11.84
N SER A 200 2.37 -8.42 12.29
CA SER A 200 2.67 -8.15 13.70
C SER A 200 2.58 -6.65 13.95
N ARG A 201 1.75 -6.24 14.92
CA ARG A 201 1.59 -4.84 15.31
C ARG A 201 1.86 -4.69 16.79
N PHE A 202 2.65 -3.68 17.16
CA PHE A 202 2.85 -3.31 18.56
C PHE A 202 1.73 -2.37 19.08
N GLY A 203 0.80 -1.94 18.23
CA GLY A 203 -0.33 -1.08 18.61
C GLY A 203 -0.01 0.41 18.58
N LYS A 204 -0.78 1.21 19.32
CA LYS A 204 -0.51 2.65 19.45
C LYS A 204 0.71 2.87 20.35
N LEU A 205 1.54 3.85 20.02
CA LEU A 205 2.62 4.30 20.90
C LEU A 205 2.02 4.89 22.18
N VAL A 206 2.63 4.56 23.33
CA VAL A 206 2.30 5.21 24.60
C VAL A 206 3.25 6.38 24.84
N ASN A 207 2.87 7.32 25.71
CA ASN A 207 3.62 8.57 25.96
C ASN A 207 5.12 8.34 26.23
N ALA A 208 5.46 7.29 26.99
CA ALA A 208 6.85 6.94 27.31
C ALA A 208 7.68 6.44 26.11
N GLU A 209 7.04 6.06 25.00
CA GLU A 209 7.71 5.52 23.80
C GLU A 209 7.91 6.56 22.70
N PHE A 210 7.25 7.72 22.81
CA PHE A 210 7.43 8.78 21.83
C PHE A 210 8.89 9.25 21.79
N SER A 211 9.55 9.36 22.94
CA SER A 211 10.97 9.71 23.03
C SER A 211 11.87 8.77 22.21
N GLU A 212 11.50 7.48 22.11
CA GLU A 212 12.27 6.48 21.35
C GLU A 212 12.20 6.70 19.85
N TYR A 213 11.03 7.01 19.31
CA TYR A 213 10.85 7.27 17.88
C TYR A 213 11.23 8.71 17.49
N MET A 214 11.19 9.64 18.44
CA MET A 214 11.66 11.02 18.24
C MET A 214 13.17 11.11 17.98
N LYS A 215 13.95 10.08 18.32
CA LYS A 215 15.40 10.02 18.04
C LYS A 215 15.75 10.15 16.54
N GLU A 216 14.80 9.87 15.66
CA GLU A 216 14.96 9.97 14.20
C GLU A 216 14.05 11.02 13.55
N SER A 217 13.34 11.80 14.36
CA SER A 217 12.46 12.86 13.89
C SER A 217 13.02 14.22 14.29
N VAL A 218 12.75 15.22 13.46
CA VAL A 218 12.94 16.61 13.87
C VAL A 218 11.75 17.05 14.73
N ASN A 219 12.00 17.71 15.86
CA ASN A 219 10.96 18.25 16.74
C ASN A 219 10.69 19.72 16.41
N GLU A 220 10.21 19.96 15.19
CA GLU A 220 9.78 21.26 14.71
C GLU A 220 8.25 21.32 14.60
N LYS A 221 7.70 22.54 14.50
CA LYS A 221 6.27 22.76 14.26
C LYS A 221 5.89 22.31 12.85
N ARG A 222 4.63 21.93 12.68
CA ARG A 222 4.10 21.58 11.37
C ARG A 222 4.15 22.78 10.44
N THR A 223 4.67 22.58 9.23
CA THR A 223 4.68 23.61 8.19
C THR A 223 3.46 23.48 7.29
N PHE A 224 3.07 24.60 6.69
CA PHE A 224 2.05 24.69 5.66
C PHE A 224 2.63 25.47 4.48
N PRO A 225 2.18 25.19 3.24
CA PRO A 225 2.67 25.91 2.06
C PRO A 225 2.52 27.42 2.23
N GLU A 226 3.58 28.18 1.97
CA GLU A 226 3.57 29.65 2.10
C GLU A 226 2.46 30.32 1.28
N LYS A 227 2.15 29.77 0.10
CA LYS A 227 1.08 30.27 -0.78
C LYS A 227 -0.33 30.06 -0.21
N GLY A 228 -0.49 29.24 0.84
CA GLY A 228 -1.76 28.96 1.50
C GLY A 228 -2.76 28.20 0.64
N GLY A 229 -3.97 27.98 1.19
CA GLY A 229 -5.08 27.35 0.48
C GLY A 229 -4.78 25.93 -0.01
N HIS A 230 -5.12 25.67 -1.27
CA HIS A 230 -4.86 24.42 -1.98
C HIS A 230 -3.55 24.48 -2.78
N SER A 231 -2.48 25.03 -2.23
CA SER A 231 -1.16 24.98 -2.87
C SER A 231 -0.37 23.73 -2.45
N SER A 232 0.64 23.39 -3.25
CA SER A 232 1.63 22.33 -2.94
C SER A 232 2.79 22.89 -2.13
N PHE A 233 3.52 22.01 -1.45
CA PHE A 233 4.81 22.39 -0.87
C PHE A 233 5.82 22.74 -1.97
N SER A 234 6.75 23.64 -1.67
CA SER A 234 8.04 23.68 -2.34
C SER A 234 8.88 22.45 -1.97
N LYS A 235 9.91 22.16 -2.77
CA LYS A 235 10.86 21.07 -2.47
C LYS A 235 11.47 21.19 -1.07
N TYR A 236 11.80 22.41 -0.63
CA TYR A 236 12.40 22.66 0.68
C TYR A 236 11.40 22.42 1.82
N GLU A 237 10.17 22.91 1.69
CA GLU A 237 9.11 22.67 2.68
C GLU A 237 8.76 21.18 2.78
N ALA A 238 8.69 20.48 1.64
CA ALA A 238 8.42 19.04 1.61
C ALA A 238 9.51 18.24 2.33
N ILE A 239 10.79 18.55 2.10
CA ILE A 239 11.91 17.91 2.80
C ILE A 239 11.86 18.21 4.30
N ALA A 240 11.63 19.47 4.69
CA ALA A 240 11.54 19.86 6.10
C ALA A 240 10.40 19.13 6.82
N GLU A 241 9.22 19.05 6.20
CA GLU A 241 8.07 18.35 6.77
C GLU A 241 8.26 16.81 6.77
N ALA A 242 8.93 16.24 5.76
CA ALA A 242 9.23 14.80 5.72
C ALA A 242 10.19 14.38 6.84
N LYS A 243 11.16 15.24 7.22
CA LYS A 243 12.08 15.00 8.34
C LYS A 243 11.40 14.93 9.71
N ARG A 244 10.13 15.32 9.81
CA ARG A 244 9.30 15.14 11.02
C ARG A 244 8.69 13.73 11.11
N CYS A 245 8.96 12.85 10.15
CA CYS A 245 8.51 11.46 10.20
C CYS A 245 9.13 10.74 11.39
N LEU A 246 8.30 10.07 12.19
CA LEU A 246 8.77 9.25 13.31
C LEU A 246 9.42 7.93 12.87
N HIS A 247 9.32 7.54 11.60
CA HIS A 247 9.72 6.22 11.11
C HIS A 247 9.14 5.08 11.96
N CYS A 248 7.83 5.16 12.23
CA CYS A 248 7.08 4.18 13.02
C CYS A 248 6.59 2.98 12.18
N ASP A 249 6.88 2.98 10.89
CA ASP A 249 6.64 1.89 9.97
C ASP A 249 7.64 0.73 10.16
N CYS A 250 7.35 -0.41 9.50
CA CYS A 250 8.21 -1.57 9.55
C CYS A 250 9.21 -1.54 8.40
N ARG A 251 10.50 -1.40 8.72
CA ARG A 251 11.61 -1.42 7.74
C ARG A 251 11.80 -2.76 7.01
N ALA A 252 11.14 -3.82 7.45
CA ALA A 252 11.13 -5.13 6.81
C ALA A 252 9.75 -5.48 6.22
N ILE A 253 8.94 -4.48 5.85
CA ILE A 253 7.56 -4.71 5.38
C ILE A 253 7.47 -5.72 4.23
N ASP A 254 8.45 -5.72 3.32
CA ASP A 254 8.45 -6.52 2.10
C ASP A 254 9.19 -7.86 2.21
N ASN A 255 9.99 -8.07 3.26
CA ASN A 255 10.86 -9.25 3.39
C ASN A 255 10.90 -9.85 4.81
N CYS A 256 9.94 -9.48 5.67
CA CYS A 256 9.86 -10.02 7.02
C CYS A 256 9.47 -11.51 7.00
N LYS A 257 10.45 -12.38 7.25
CA LYS A 257 10.23 -13.84 7.33
C LYS A 257 9.26 -14.24 8.42
N LEU A 258 9.18 -13.47 9.51
CA LEU A 258 8.15 -13.69 10.54
C LEU A 258 6.76 -13.52 9.94
N ARG A 259 6.54 -12.50 9.08
CA ARG A 259 5.27 -12.26 8.42
C ARG A 259 4.92 -13.38 7.44
N GLU A 260 5.87 -13.78 6.60
CA GLU A 260 5.69 -14.89 5.64
C GLU A 260 5.35 -16.20 6.35
N TYR A 261 6.18 -16.64 7.30
CA TYR A 261 5.97 -17.92 7.97
C TYR A 261 4.76 -17.88 8.91
N SER A 262 4.48 -16.77 9.58
CA SER A 262 3.26 -16.65 10.40
C SER A 262 2.00 -16.77 9.54
N HIS A 263 2.02 -16.23 8.32
CA HIS A 263 0.92 -16.44 7.38
C HIS A 263 0.85 -17.90 6.93
N HIS A 264 1.96 -18.49 6.48
CA HIS A 264 2.01 -19.87 5.99
C HIS A 264 1.53 -20.90 7.02
N TYR A 265 1.93 -20.74 8.28
CA TYR A 265 1.55 -21.62 9.38
C TYR A 265 0.26 -21.20 10.10
N ASN A 266 -0.50 -20.23 9.58
CA ASN A 266 -1.73 -19.72 10.18
C ASN A 266 -1.56 -19.33 11.67
N ALA A 267 -0.44 -18.69 11.99
CA ALA A 267 -0.09 -18.32 13.34
C ALA A 267 -1.12 -17.33 13.93
N ASN A 268 -1.58 -17.64 15.14
CA ASN A 268 -2.52 -16.79 15.87
C ASN A 268 -1.78 -16.04 16.99
N GLN A 269 -1.54 -14.74 16.78
CA GLN A 269 -0.86 -13.87 17.74
C GLN A 269 -1.54 -13.83 19.12
N LYS A 270 -2.85 -14.06 19.19
CA LYS A 270 -3.62 -14.01 20.44
C LYS A 270 -3.62 -15.33 21.21
N ARG A 271 -3.23 -16.44 20.58
CA ARG A 271 -3.30 -17.78 21.19
C ARG A 271 -2.49 -17.89 22.49
N PHE A 272 -1.35 -17.22 22.56
CA PHE A 272 -0.45 -17.23 23.71
C PHE A 272 -0.21 -15.84 24.28
N LYS A 273 -1.22 -14.96 24.25
CA LYS A 273 -1.10 -13.62 24.85
C LYS A 273 -1.20 -13.70 26.37
N THR A 274 -0.13 -14.16 27.01
CA THR A 274 -0.04 -14.34 28.46
C THR A 274 0.68 -13.18 29.16
N SER A 275 1.46 -12.39 28.41
CA SER A 275 2.24 -11.29 28.96
C SER A 275 1.63 -9.91 28.63
N GLU A 276 1.93 -8.95 29.49
CA GLU A 276 1.70 -7.54 29.18
C GLU A 276 2.50 -7.10 27.95
N ARG A 277 2.05 -6.02 27.32
CA ARG A 277 2.74 -5.42 26.18
C ARG A 277 4.05 -4.83 26.68
N ARG A 278 5.19 -5.33 26.16
CA ARG A 278 6.51 -4.75 26.43
C ARG A 278 6.59 -3.34 25.84
N SER A 279 7.22 -2.43 26.59
CA SER A 279 7.57 -1.11 26.07
C SER A 279 8.53 -1.25 24.90
N ILE A 280 8.30 -0.47 23.85
CA ILE A 280 9.16 -0.44 22.67
C ILE A 280 10.35 0.47 22.96
N THR A 281 11.52 0.01 22.56
CA THR A 281 12.76 0.79 22.60
C THR A 281 13.40 0.80 21.22
N LYS A 282 14.16 1.87 20.96
CA LYS A 282 14.84 2.10 19.68
C LYS A 282 16.22 2.67 19.96
N SER A 283 17.24 1.91 19.58
CA SER A 283 18.63 2.35 19.62
C SER A 283 19.07 2.82 18.26
N ALA A 284 19.40 4.11 18.17
CA ALA A 284 19.91 4.76 16.97
C ALA A 284 21.35 5.28 17.16
N SER A 285 22.09 4.79 18.17
CA SER A 285 23.45 5.26 18.48
C SER A 285 24.50 4.88 17.44
N HIS A 286 24.22 3.88 16.60
CA HIS A 286 25.08 3.56 15.46
C HIS A 286 24.83 4.50 14.28
N GLY A 287 25.89 4.90 13.56
CA GLY A 287 25.77 5.78 12.40
C GLY A 287 25.04 5.21 11.19
N SER A 288 24.67 3.92 11.20
CA SER A 288 24.22 3.20 9.99
C SER A 288 23.12 2.18 10.24
N VAL A 289 22.93 1.74 11.47
CA VAL A 289 21.89 0.79 11.84
C VAL A 289 21.04 1.33 12.98
N ILE A 290 19.81 0.85 13.02
CA ILE A 290 18.86 1.03 14.10
C ILE A 290 18.57 -0.34 14.67
N TYR A 291 18.48 -0.43 16.00
CA TYR A 291 18.11 -1.64 16.70
C TYR A 291 16.82 -1.44 17.51
N GLU A 292 15.80 -2.23 17.18
CA GLU A 292 14.49 -2.28 17.85
C GLU A 292 14.29 -3.69 18.45
N PRO A 293 14.76 -3.92 19.69
CA PRO A 293 14.81 -5.27 20.29
C PRO A 293 13.44 -5.96 20.40
N GLN A 294 12.34 -5.21 20.51
CA GLN A 294 11.00 -5.78 20.59
C GLN A 294 10.51 -6.37 19.25
N LYS A 295 11.23 -6.13 18.14
CA LYS A 295 11.01 -6.82 16.86
C LYS A 295 11.83 -8.12 16.74
N CYS A 296 12.75 -8.39 17.69
CA CYS A 296 13.67 -9.51 17.64
C CYS A 296 12.98 -10.83 18.01
N ILE A 297 13.11 -11.83 17.13
CA ILE A 297 12.65 -13.21 17.38
C ILE A 297 13.75 -14.10 17.98
N LYS A 298 14.87 -13.51 18.40
CA LYS A 298 15.98 -14.20 19.10
C LYS A 298 16.61 -15.37 18.33
N CYS A 299 16.56 -15.33 17.00
CA CYS A 299 17.09 -16.37 16.11
C CYS A 299 18.63 -16.54 16.12
N GLY A 300 19.35 -15.59 16.71
CA GLY A 300 20.81 -15.63 16.85
C GLY A 300 21.61 -15.42 15.57
N ILE A 301 20.98 -15.03 14.45
CA ILE A 301 21.70 -14.78 13.19
C ILE A 301 22.75 -13.68 13.39
N CYS A 302 22.38 -12.58 14.05
CA CYS A 302 23.33 -11.50 14.36
C CYS A 302 24.51 -11.98 15.21
N VAL A 303 24.26 -12.79 16.25
CA VAL A 303 25.30 -13.38 17.12
C VAL A 303 26.30 -14.19 16.30
N ARG A 304 25.80 -15.12 15.48
CA ARG A 304 26.65 -15.97 14.62
C ARG A 304 27.42 -15.16 13.59
N LEU A 305 26.83 -14.10 13.04
CA LEU A 305 27.52 -13.20 12.11
C LEU A 305 28.63 -12.43 12.81
N THR A 306 28.36 -11.81 13.97
CA THR A 306 29.36 -11.03 14.70
C THR A 306 30.53 -11.90 15.17
N GLU A 307 30.26 -13.14 15.58
CA GLU A 307 31.27 -14.14 15.92
C GLU A 307 32.10 -14.53 14.68
N LYS A 308 31.44 -14.93 13.58
CA LYS A 308 32.11 -15.38 12.35
C LYS A 308 33.07 -14.35 11.77
N TYR A 309 32.74 -13.06 11.85
CA TYR A 309 33.55 -11.99 11.29
C TYR A 309 34.41 -11.25 12.34
N GLY A 310 34.46 -11.74 13.59
CA GLY A 310 35.35 -11.23 14.63
C GLY A 310 35.09 -9.77 15.01
N GLU A 311 33.84 -9.42 15.30
CA GLU A 311 33.55 -8.20 16.07
C GLU A 311 34.12 -8.32 17.48
N GLN A 312 34.70 -7.24 18.02
CA GLN A 312 35.32 -7.27 19.35
C GLN A 312 34.30 -7.61 20.44
N PHE A 313 33.13 -6.98 20.39
CA PHE A 313 32.02 -7.25 21.32
C PHE A 313 30.90 -8.04 20.65
N GLY A 314 30.42 -7.60 19.48
CA GLY A 314 29.36 -8.28 18.74
C GLY A 314 28.02 -8.36 19.49
N PHE A 315 27.06 -9.07 18.90
CA PHE A 315 25.81 -9.39 19.59
C PHE A 315 25.96 -10.69 20.38
N THR A 316 25.27 -10.77 21.52
CA THR A 316 25.15 -11.98 22.33
C THR A 316 23.74 -12.13 22.91
N TYR A 317 23.49 -13.28 23.54
CA TYR A 317 22.32 -13.53 24.36
C TYR A 317 22.57 -13.00 25.78
N ILE A 318 21.71 -12.12 26.27
CA ILE A 318 21.76 -11.53 27.60
C ILE A 318 20.55 -12.03 28.39
N GLY A 319 20.77 -12.43 29.66
CA GLY A 319 19.70 -12.97 30.51
C GLY A 319 19.48 -14.48 30.35
N ARG A 320 18.38 -15.00 30.93
CA ARG A 320 18.01 -16.43 30.92
C ARG A 320 16.48 -16.59 30.84
N GLY A 321 16.01 -17.73 30.36
CA GLY A 321 14.57 -18.04 30.29
C GLY A 321 13.79 -17.11 29.34
N PHE A 322 12.63 -16.63 29.79
CA PHE A 322 11.76 -15.74 28.99
C PHE A 322 12.30 -14.31 28.85
N ASP A 323 13.26 -13.94 29.70
CA ASP A 323 13.89 -12.63 29.76
C ASP A 323 15.17 -12.56 28.92
N VAL A 324 15.48 -13.60 28.14
CA VAL A 324 16.59 -13.55 27.19
C VAL A 324 16.37 -12.44 26.18
N GLU A 325 17.37 -11.60 25.97
CA GLU A 325 17.40 -10.58 24.94
C GLU A 325 18.67 -10.70 24.10
N ILE A 326 18.63 -10.13 22.90
CA ILE A 326 19.81 -9.98 22.07
C ILE A 326 20.36 -8.58 22.32
N GLY A 327 21.65 -8.45 22.61
CA GLY A 327 22.28 -7.16 22.89
C GLY A 327 23.79 -7.22 22.77
N ILE A 328 24.46 -6.11 23.04
CA ILE A 328 25.92 -6.03 23.10
C ILE A 328 26.34 -6.35 24.55
N PRO A 329 27.36 -7.20 24.77
CA PRO A 329 27.80 -7.55 26.12
C PRO A 329 28.29 -6.34 26.91
N PHE A 330 28.33 -6.47 28.24
CA PHE A 330 28.85 -5.46 29.19
C PHE A 330 28.14 -4.09 29.15
N ASN A 331 26.92 -4.04 28.62
CA ASN A 331 26.16 -2.78 28.41
C ASN A 331 26.89 -1.79 27.48
N GLU A 332 27.75 -2.29 26.60
CA GLU A 332 28.40 -1.48 25.58
C GLU A 332 27.39 -0.94 24.54
N GLU A 333 27.78 0.13 23.86
CA GLU A 333 26.93 0.74 22.84
C GLU A 333 26.87 -0.10 21.55
N LEU A 334 25.76 0.02 20.82
CA LEU A 334 25.58 -0.60 19.49
C LEU A 334 26.71 -0.24 18.52
N LYS A 335 27.23 0.99 18.61
CA LYS A 335 28.35 1.49 17.79
C LYS A 335 29.63 0.68 18.02
N THR A 336 29.95 0.36 19.28
CA THR A 336 31.12 -0.45 19.65
C THR A 336 30.89 -1.93 19.33
N GLY A 337 29.65 -2.39 19.44
CA GLY A 337 29.25 -3.76 19.14
C GLY A 337 29.31 -4.16 17.66
N LEU A 338 29.10 -3.21 16.74
CA LEU A 338 29.07 -3.44 15.30
C LEU A 338 30.06 -2.53 14.56
N SER A 339 31.36 -2.72 14.78
CA SER A 339 32.39 -1.87 14.20
C SER A 339 32.72 -2.17 12.73
N LYS A 340 32.50 -3.41 12.27
CA LYS A 340 32.96 -3.92 10.96
C LYS A 340 31.83 -4.37 10.05
N ILE A 341 30.80 -5.01 10.60
CA ILE A 341 29.81 -5.77 9.81
C ILE A 341 28.35 -5.31 9.98
N ALA A 342 28.14 -4.06 10.41
CA ALA A 342 26.80 -3.51 10.64
C ALA A 342 25.82 -3.75 9.47
N PHE A 343 26.28 -3.54 8.22
CA PHE A 343 25.48 -3.79 7.01
C PHE A 343 25.04 -5.25 6.87
N LYS A 344 25.98 -6.19 6.99
CA LYS A 344 25.69 -7.64 6.88
C LYS A 344 24.73 -8.11 7.98
N VAL A 345 24.85 -7.55 9.19
CA VAL A 345 23.96 -7.89 10.31
C VAL A 345 22.55 -7.37 10.07
N ALA A 346 22.41 -6.14 9.56
CA ALA A 346 21.10 -5.58 9.20
C ALA A 346 20.43 -6.36 8.06
N GLU A 347 21.17 -6.68 7.00
CA GLU A 347 20.69 -7.50 5.88
C GLU A 347 20.29 -8.92 6.34
N GLY A 348 21.05 -9.49 7.28
CA GLY A 348 20.77 -10.80 7.85
C GLY A 348 19.57 -10.84 8.81
N CYS A 349 19.03 -9.69 9.24
CA CYS A 349 17.95 -9.66 10.22
C CYS A 349 16.60 -10.02 9.58
N PRO A 350 15.97 -11.15 9.95
CA PRO A 350 14.77 -11.65 9.26
C PRO A 350 13.49 -10.87 9.57
N THR A 351 13.52 -9.98 10.57
CA THR A 351 12.34 -9.25 11.06
C THR A 351 12.51 -7.74 11.00
N GLY A 352 13.66 -7.24 10.54
CA GLY A 352 14.01 -5.83 10.60
C GLY A 352 14.14 -5.29 12.03
N ALA A 353 14.47 -6.17 13.00
CA ALA A 353 14.83 -5.73 14.35
C ALA A 353 16.14 -4.96 14.34
N ILE A 354 17.09 -5.37 13.49
CA ILE A 354 18.28 -4.61 13.14
C ILE A 354 18.09 -4.22 11.69
N SER A 355 18.11 -2.93 11.39
CA SER A 355 17.83 -2.41 10.06
C SER A 355 18.77 -1.27 9.74
N LEU A 356 19.07 -1.06 8.46
CA LEU A 356 19.81 0.11 8.03
C LEU A 356 19.02 1.39 8.34
N LYS A 357 19.74 2.45 8.68
CA LYS A 357 19.21 3.80 8.59
C LYS A 357 18.94 4.07 7.11
N ASN A 358 17.79 4.68 6.81
CA ASN A 358 17.58 5.22 5.48
C ASN A 358 18.57 6.38 5.35
N PHE A 359 19.62 6.17 4.57
CA PHE A 359 20.48 7.26 4.13
C PHE A 359 19.77 7.88 2.94
N ASP A 360 19.31 9.12 3.12
CA ASP A 360 18.82 9.95 2.01
C ASP A 360 19.89 10.13 0.94
#